data_AF-A0A139X073-F1
#
_entry.id   AF-A0A139X073-F1
#
_cell.length_a   1.000
_cell.length_b   1.000
_cell.length_c   1.000
_cell.angle_alpha   90.00
_cell.angle_beta   90.00
_cell.angle_gamma   90.00
#
_symmetry.space_group_name_H-M   'P 1'
#
loop_
_entity.id
_entity.type
_entity.pdbx_description
1 polymer ?
#
loop_
_entity_poly.entity_id
_entity_poly.type
_entity_poly.pdbx_seq_one_letter_code
_entity_poly.pdbx_strand_id
1 'polypeptide(L)'
;MQQNLQHDIDKINKLLQQIHQQKNFLDFETIQLPFELVQAEISLWESIFNPETLRQLATTDTETIEAWAIALSQTLNNLLAVLKTWLPHLTTLPIPTTLKQKISERSQEIEQIANEKSKLLQSANELLQEEQQLRKQADEFKSLKEKASQLQKIKAEVQATNLETFRQEISAQEAALEPQRQLLETLQQQKADLDEQIAALQRQQTALKEEILYWQSRQNRIETNIQSAVSELMTLTQQQRERLSEVLSQELAILEQQRDRLAHQEQEYHQAQQQLQKATEDFQKYQSATQEILTAIKNHYQSDRDLGRLLPVDHQKVDSLIRNAQEVLETIDQELAVARSKHEQTQPKNRFFF
;
A
#
# COMPACT_ATOMS: atom_id res chain seq x y z
N MET A 1 53.37 59.73 69.36
CA MET A 1 54.33 58.74 68.79
C MET A 1 55.51 59.40 68.11
N GLN A 2 55.34 60.26 67.10
CA GLN A 2 56.47 60.85 66.35
C GLN A 2 57.46 61.67 67.20
N GLN A 3 57.01 62.41 68.22
CA GLN A 3 57.92 63.21 69.08
C GLN A 3 58.83 62.37 69.99
N ASN A 4 58.37 61.23 70.50
CA ASN A 4 59.20 60.33 71.31
C ASN A 4 60.23 59.59 70.44
N LEU A 5 59.80 59.14 69.25
CA LEU A 5 60.66 58.43 68.31
C LEU A 5 61.79 59.32 67.79
N GLN A 6 61.50 60.60 67.51
CA GLN A 6 62.53 61.58 67.15
C GLN A 6 63.50 61.85 68.30
N HIS A 7 63.01 61.94 69.54
CA HIS A 7 63.84 62.11 70.73
C HIS A 7 64.81 60.93 70.95
N ASP A 8 64.32 59.70 70.77
CA ASP A 8 65.13 58.49 70.91
C ASP A 8 66.22 58.40 69.83
N ILE A 9 65.88 58.73 68.57
CA ILE A 9 66.85 58.80 67.47
C ILE A 9 67.91 59.87 67.71
N ASP A 10 67.53 61.06 68.18
CA ASP A 10 68.48 62.13 68.47
C ASP A 10 69.42 61.77 69.63
N LYS A 11 68.93 61.02 70.62
CA LYS A 11 69.73 60.48 71.73
C LYS A 11 70.75 59.45 71.24
N ILE A 12 70.34 58.51 70.39
CA ILE A 12 71.23 57.52 69.76
C ILE A 12 72.32 58.21 68.93
N ASN A 13 71.94 59.19 68.10
CA ASN A 13 72.91 59.93 67.27
C ASN A 13 73.95 60.69 68.12
N LYS A 14 73.54 61.28 69.25
CA LYS A 14 74.48 61.92 70.19
C LYS A 14 75.43 60.91 70.84
N LEU A 15 74.93 59.75 71.27
CA LEU A 15 75.76 58.68 71.84
C LEU A 15 76.76 58.14 70.80
N LEU A 16 76.34 57.92 69.56
CA LEU A 16 77.21 57.49 68.47
C LEU A 16 78.31 58.51 68.14
N GLN A 17 78.00 59.81 68.19
CA GLN A 17 78.98 60.88 68.03
C GLN A 17 79.98 60.91 69.18
N GLN A 18 79.51 60.74 70.43
CA GLN A 18 80.38 60.65 71.61
C GLN A 18 81.31 59.44 71.50
N ILE A 19 80.80 58.26 71.16
CA ILE A 19 81.59 57.04 70.95
C ILE A 19 82.65 57.26 69.85
N HIS A 20 82.31 57.89 68.73
CA HIS A 20 83.26 58.17 67.64
C HIS A 20 84.36 59.16 68.03
N GLN A 21 84.08 60.11 68.94
CA GLN A 21 85.03 61.12 69.37
C GLN A 21 85.98 60.60 70.47
N GLN A 22 85.61 59.53 71.17
CA GLN A 22 86.44 58.92 72.20
C GLN A 22 87.54 58.03 71.60
N LYS A 23 88.75 58.15 72.16
CA LYS A 23 89.91 57.31 71.78
C LYS A 23 90.17 56.16 72.75
N ASN A 24 89.56 56.19 73.93
CA ASN A 24 89.74 55.20 74.98
C ASN A 24 88.39 54.88 75.63
N PHE A 25 88.08 53.60 75.83
CA PHE A 25 86.87 53.11 76.51
C PHE A 25 87.17 52.44 77.86
N LEU A 26 88.40 52.59 78.35
CA LEU A 26 88.84 52.02 79.62
C LEU A 26 88.60 52.97 80.80
N ASP A 27 88.26 54.23 80.54
CA ASP A 27 88.00 55.23 81.58
C ASP A 27 86.57 55.07 82.12
N PHE A 28 86.40 55.31 83.43
CA PHE A 28 85.13 55.06 84.14
C PHE A 28 83.91 55.77 83.52
N GLU A 29 84.10 56.97 82.98
CA GLU A 29 83.03 57.76 82.34
C GLU A 29 82.74 57.31 80.90
N THR A 30 83.68 56.63 80.24
CA THR A 30 83.55 56.24 78.81
C THR A 30 83.19 54.78 78.62
N ILE A 31 83.49 53.92 79.61
CA ILE A 31 83.18 52.48 79.58
C ILE A 31 81.68 52.19 79.52
N GLN A 32 80.84 53.13 79.96
CA GLN A 32 79.38 52.99 79.98
C GLN A 32 78.72 53.32 78.64
N LEU A 33 79.38 54.11 77.78
CA LEU A 33 78.79 54.63 76.54
C LEU A 33 78.23 53.53 75.60
N PRO A 34 78.92 52.38 75.37
CA PRO A 34 78.35 51.31 74.54
C PRO A 34 77.10 50.68 75.15
N PHE A 35 76.99 50.62 76.48
CA PHE A 35 75.83 50.07 77.17
C PHE A 35 74.65 51.05 77.20
N GLU A 36 74.93 52.35 77.30
CA GLU A 36 73.91 53.41 77.16
C GLU A 36 73.32 53.45 75.75
N LEU A 37 74.13 53.17 74.73
CA LEU A 37 73.66 53.02 73.34
C LEU A 37 72.64 51.89 73.22
N VAL A 38 72.96 50.70 73.75
CA VAL A 38 72.03 49.55 73.75
C VAL A 38 70.74 49.87 74.49
N GLN A 39 70.82 50.57 75.63
CA GLN A 39 69.61 51.01 76.34
C GLN A 39 68.75 51.97 75.52
N ALA A 40 69.37 52.91 74.81
CA ALA A 40 68.65 53.83 73.94
C ALA A 40 68.00 53.12 72.74
N GLU A 41 68.66 52.11 72.18
CA GLU A 41 68.10 51.25 71.11
C GLU A 41 66.90 50.43 71.60
N ILE A 42 66.95 49.88 72.81
CA ILE A 42 65.80 49.17 73.41
C ILE A 42 64.60 50.11 73.57
N SER A 43 64.80 51.33 74.07
CA SER A 43 63.73 52.33 74.18
C SER A 43 63.14 52.69 72.81
N LEU A 44 63.98 52.78 71.77
CA LEU A 44 63.51 52.99 70.41
C LEU A 44 62.65 51.81 69.91
N TRP A 45 63.03 50.56 70.21
CA TRP A 45 62.23 49.39 69.85
C TRP A 45 60.87 49.38 70.55
N GLU A 46 60.79 49.74 71.83
CA GLU A 46 59.52 49.86 72.56
C GLU A 46 58.62 50.96 71.98
N SER A 47 59.21 52.06 71.52
CA SER A 47 58.53 53.15 70.84
C SER A 47 57.96 52.75 69.46
N ILE A 48 58.68 51.91 68.70
CA ILE A 48 58.28 51.42 67.36
C ILE A 48 57.27 50.28 67.47
N PHE A 49 57.54 49.30 68.34
CA PHE A 49 56.76 48.07 68.50
C PHE A 49 55.94 48.11 69.78
N ASN A 50 55.06 49.10 69.88
CA ASN A 50 54.21 49.21 71.06
C ASN A 50 53.16 48.06 71.10
N PRO A 51 52.53 47.81 72.26
CA PRO A 51 51.56 46.71 72.41
C PRO A 51 50.38 46.76 71.44
N GLU A 52 49.94 47.97 71.05
CA GLU A 52 48.81 48.13 70.13
C GLU A 52 49.18 47.82 68.68
N THR A 53 50.38 48.22 68.24
CA THR A 53 50.91 47.87 66.92
C THR A 53 51.13 46.36 66.80
N LEU A 54 51.66 45.72 67.86
CA LEU A 54 51.79 44.26 67.89
C LEU A 54 50.43 43.54 67.90
N ARG A 55 49.40 44.09 68.55
CA ARG A 55 48.03 43.53 68.48
C ARG A 55 47.41 43.66 67.09
N GLN A 56 47.59 44.82 66.45
CA GLN A 56 47.07 45.04 65.10
C GLN A 56 47.71 44.09 64.10
N LEU A 57 49.03 43.94 64.14
CA LEU A 57 49.75 42.98 63.30
C LEU A 57 49.26 41.55 63.55
N ALA A 58 48.87 41.17 64.78
CA ALA A 58 48.43 39.79 65.10
C ALA A 58 47.11 39.43 64.44
N THR A 59 46.33 40.46 64.10
CA THR A 59 45.03 40.30 63.46
C THR A 59 45.06 40.50 61.95
N THR A 60 46.10 41.15 61.42
CA THR A 60 46.17 41.59 60.02
C THR A 60 47.24 40.88 59.21
N ASP A 61 48.39 40.56 59.83
CA ASP A 61 49.53 39.95 59.16
C ASP A 61 50.38 39.14 60.17
N THR A 62 49.97 37.88 60.36
CA THR A 62 50.63 36.93 61.27
C THR A 62 52.08 36.64 60.88
N GLU A 63 52.42 36.66 59.59
CA GLU A 63 53.78 36.37 59.11
C GLU A 63 54.77 37.46 59.56
N THR A 64 54.34 38.72 59.56
CA THR A 64 55.17 39.85 60.01
C THR A 64 55.45 39.80 61.52
N ILE A 65 54.52 39.31 62.35
CA ILE A 65 54.79 39.11 63.78
C ILE A 65 55.73 37.96 64.04
N GLU A 66 55.60 36.86 63.30
CA GLU A 66 56.52 35.74 63.40
C GLU A 66 57.94 36.21 63.06
N ALA A 67 58.11 36.98 61.98
CA ALA A 67 59.39 37.58 61.60
C ALA A 67 59.95 38.51 62.70
N TRP A 68 59.11 39.34 63.32
CA TRP A 68 59.52 40.20 64.44
C TRP A 68 59.96 39.39 65.66
N ALA A 69 59.20 38.36 66.04
CA ALA A 69 59.53 37.50 67.17
C ALA A 69 60.84 36.72 66.94
N ILE A 70 61.06 36.26 65.70
CA ILE A 70 62.33 35.64 65.29
C ILE A 70 63.49 36.63 65.42
N ALA A 71 63.35 37.85 64.91
CA ALA A 71 64.40 38.87 64.98
C ALA A 71 64.76 39.26 66.43
N LEU A 72 63.76 39.40 67.30
CA LEU A 72 63.96 39.67 68.72
C LEU A 72 64.66 38.50 69.43
N SER A 73 64.24 37.26 69.15
CA SER A 73 64.88 36.05 69.66
C SER A 73 66.35 35.94 69.23
N GLN A 74 66.64 36.20 67.95
CA GLN A 74 68.01 36.22 67.43
C GLN A 74 68.87 37.28 68.13
N THR A 75 68.32 38.48 68.36
CA THR A 75 69.02 39.57 69.04
C THR A 75 69.36 39.20 70.50
N LEU A 76 68.42 38.61 71.23
CA LEU A 76 68.67 38.12 72.60
C LEU A 76 69.73 37.01 72.64
N ASN A 77 69.68 36.07 71.69
CA ASN A 77 70.67 35.00 71.58
C ASN A 77 72.08 35.54 71.27
N ASN A 78 72.18 36.57 70.43
CA ASN A 78 73.46 37.23 70.14
C ASN A 78 74.04 37.93 71.38
N LEU A 79 73.21 38.65 72.15
CA LEU A 79 73.63 39.28 73.41
C LEU A 79 74.08 38.25 74.45
N LEU A 80 73.36 37.14 74.55
CA LEU A 80 73.73 35.99 75.38
C LEU A 80 75.07 35.36 74.95
N ALA A 81 75.30 35.22 73.64
CA ALA A 81 76.55 34.67 73.12
C ALA A 81 77.76 35.55 73.46
N VAL A 82 77.60 36.88 73.37
CA VAL A 82 78.63 37.84 73.80
C VAL A 82 78.92 37.69 75.30
N LEU A 83 77.86 37.62 76.12
CA LEU A 83 78.00 37.45 77.57
C LEU A 83 78.68 36.12 77.94
N LYS A 84 78.32 35.02 77.27
CA LYS A 84 78.98 33.70 77.41
C LYS A 84 80.46 33.74 77.02
N THR A 85 80.83 34.59 76.07
CA THR A 85 82.24 34.79 75.68
C THR A 85 83.02 35.58 76.73
N TRP A 86 82.40 36.55 77.39
CA TRP A 86 83.06 37.39 78.40
C TRP A 86 83.16 36.73 79.78
N LEU A 87 82.21 35.86 80.14
CA LEU A 87 82.13 35.24 81.47
C LEU A 87 83.41 34.50 81.91
N PRO A 88 84.08 33.68 81.07
CA PRO A 88 85.34 33.03 81.43
C PRO A 88 86.46 34.03 81.69
N HIS A 89 86.49 35.15 80.96
CA HIS A 89 87.50 36.18 81.17
C HIS A 89 87.25 36.96 82.45
N LEU A 90 86.00 37.31 82.75
CA LEU A 90 85.61 38.02 83.97
C LEU A 90 85.88 37.20 85.25
N THR A 91 85.76 35.87 85.20
CA THR A 91 86.03 34.99 86.34
C THR A 91 87.54 34.83 86.63
N THR A 92 88.40 35.01 85.62
CA THR A 92 89.88 34.96 85.76
C THR A 92 90.52 36.26 86.24
N LEU A 93 89.81 37.39 86.22
CA LEU A 93 90.33 38.68 86.69
C LEU A 93 90.53 38.68 88.23
N PRO A 94 91.51 39.44 88.75
CA PRO A 94 91.74 39.61 90.19
C PRO A 94 90.71 40.59 90.81
N ILE A 95 89.42 40.35 90.56
CA ILE A 95 88.31 41.14 91.11
C ILE A 95 87.79 40.55 92.43
N PRO A 96 87.18 41.36 93.31
CA PRO A 96 86.56 40.91 94.55
C PRO A 96 85.62 39.72 94.37
N THR A 97 85.67 38.74 95.29
CA THR A 97 84.86 37.51 95.25
C THR A 97 83.35 37.79 95.23
N THR A 98 82.91 38.85 95.89
CA THR A 98 81.52 39.33 95.89
C THR A 98 81.03 39.76 94.50
N LEU A 99 81.91 40.35 93.67
CA LEU A 99 81.59 40.72 92.30
C LEU A 99 81.55 39.50 91.38
N LYS A 100 82.47 38.54 91.56
CA LYS A 100 82.43 37.26 90.82
C LYS A 100 81.13 36.50 91.05
N GLN A 101 80.69 36.43 92.31
CA GLN A 101 79.44 35.79 92.68
C GLN A 101 78.23 36.49 92.05
N LYS A 102 78.14 37.83 92.15
CA LYS A 102 77.07 38.61 91.51
C LYS A 102 77.02 38.45 89.98
N ILE A 103 78.16 38.38 89.32
CA ILE A 103 78.23 38.15 87.86
C ILE A 103 77.69 36.76 87.52
N SER A 104 78.08 35.73 88.27
CA SER A 104 77.59 34.36 88.07
C SER A 104 76.08 34.25 88.31
N GLU A 105 75.58 34.80 89.42
CA GLU A 105 74.15 34.81 89.77
C GLU A 105 73.33 35.49 88.67
N ARG A 106 73.72 36.72 88.26
CA ARG A 106 73.03 37.43 87.19
C ARG A 106 73.08 36.72 85.84
N SER A 107 74.18 36.04 85.53
CA SER A 107 74.29 35.30 84.28
C SER A 107 73.36 34.08 84.26
N GLN A 108 73.23 33.39 85.40
CA GLN A 108 72.26 32.30 85.56
C GLN A 108 70.81 32.82 85.49
N GLU A 109 70.51 33.95 86.12
CA GLU A 109 69.19 34.59 86.02
C GLU A 109 68.83 34.94 84.58
N ILE A 110 69.76 35.52 83.81
CA ILE A 110 69.54 35.85 82.40
C ILE A 110 69.32 34.58 81.56
N GLU A 111 70.09 33.51 81.81
CA GLU A 111 69.90 32.23 81.11
C GLU A 111 68.55 31.57 81.45
N GLN A 112 68.10 31.65 82.70
CA GLN A 112 66.78 31.18 83.11
C GLN A 112 65.67 31.98 82.42
N ILE A 113 65.74 33.31 82.44
CA ILE A 113 64.73 34.18 81.79
C ILE A 113 64.65 33.91 80.27
N ALA A 114 65.80 33.70 79.61
CA ALA A 114 65.82 33.38 78.19
C ALA A 114 65.14 32.03 77.89
N ASN A 115 65.42 31.01 78.70
CA ASN A 115 64.80 29.70 78.58
C ASN A 115 63.29 29.74 78.86
N GLU A 116 62.85 30.47 79.87
CA GLU A 116 61.42 30.66 80.19
C GLU A 116 60.68 31.37 79.05
N LYS A 117 61.26 32.45 78.50
CA LYS A 117 60.67 33.15 77.34
C LYS A 117 60.59 32.26 76.10
N SER A 118 61.61 31.45 75.83
CA SER A 118 61.57 30.49 74.71
C SER A 118 60.44 29.47 74.87
N LYS A 119 60.23 28.95 76.09
CA LYS A 119 59.13 28.02 76.38
C LYS A 119 57.78 28.69 76.22
N LEU A 120 57.62 29.93 76.70
CA LEU A 120 56.39 30.70 76.54
C LEU A 120 56.05 30.95 75.06
N LEU A 121 57.04 31.28 74.23
CA LEU A 121 56.83 31.45 72.78
C LEU A 121 56.41 30.14 72.11
N GLN A 122 57.00 29.01 72.52
CA GLN A 122 56.61 27.71 72.00
C GLN A 122 55.16 27.36 72.38
N SER A 123 54.79 27.52 73.65
CA SER A 123 53.41 27.28 74.11
C SER A 123 52.39 28.22 73.48
N ALA A 124 52.76 29.48 73.21
CA ALA A 124 51.88 30.41 72.50
C ALA A 124 51.60 29.95 71.06
N ASN A 125 52.58 29.36 70.37
CA ASN A 125 52.41 28.82 69.03
C ASN A 125 51.49 27.59 69.02
N GLU A 126 51.66 26.68 69.99
CA GLU A 126 50.78 25.51 70.15
C GLU A 126 49.32 25.94 70.36
N LEU A 127 49.09 26.94 71.22
CA LEU A 127 47.76 27.48 71.50
C LEU A 127 47.13 28.15 70.27
N LEU A 128 47.91 28.86 69.46
CA LEU A 128 47.46 29.43 68.19
C LEU A 128 47.02 28.34 67.19
N GLN A 129 47.76 27.23 67.11
CA GLN A 129 47.41 26.10 66.24
C GLN A 129 46.12 25.41 66.69
N GLU A 130 45.94 25.21 68.00
CA GLU A 130 44.70 24.66 68.56
C GLU A 130 43.50 25.57 68.26
N GLU A 131 43.67 26.89 68.38
CA GLU A 131 42.62 27.87 68.09
C GLU A 131 42.18 27.82 66.62
N GLN A 132 43.14 27.72 65.68
CA GLN A 132 42.85 27.55 64.26
C GLN A 132 42.08 26.25 63.98
N GLN A 133 42.45 25.16 64.65
CA GLN A 133 41.77 23.87 64.49
C GLN A 133 40.34 23.92 65.03
N LEU A 134 40.11 24.57 66.16
CA LEU A 134 38.78 24.77 66.72
C LEU A 134 37.89 25.62 65.80
N ARG A 135 38.45 26.64 65.13
CA ARG A 135 37.70 27.42 64.13
C ARG A 135 37.23 26.55 62.96
N LYS A 136 38.11 25.71 62.42
CA LYS A 136 37.75 24.76 61.34
C LYS A 136 36.63 23.82 61.76
N GLN A 137 36.73 23.24 62.97
CA GLN A 137 35.69 22.36 63.51
C GLN A 137 34.35 23.09 63.74
N ALA A 138 34.39 24.35 64.15
CA ALA A 138 33.17 25.16 64.34
C ALA A 138 32.43 25.40 63.01
N ASP A 139 33.16 25.62 61.91
CA ASP A 139 32.56 25.80 60.59
C ASP A 139 32.00 24.49 60.01
N GLU A 140 32.71 23.37 60.22
CA GLU A 140 32.18 22.03 59.90
C GLU A 140 30.87 21.73 60.65
N PHE A 141 30.82 22.09 61.93
CA PHE A 141 29.62 21.91 62.75
C PHE A 141 28.43 22.74 62.23
N LYS A 142 28.66 23.98 61.78
CA LYS A 142 27.61 24.79 61.13
C LYS A 142 27.08 24.12 59.86
N SER A 143 27.96 23.61 59.01
CA SER A 143 27.59 22.88 57.79
C SER A 143 26.75 21.62 58.08
N LEU A 144 27.14 20.86 59.11
CA LEU A 144 26.36 19.69 59.55
C LEU A 144 24.96 20.07 60.06
N LYS A 145 24.84 21.19 60.78
CA LYS A 145 23.56 21.71 61.26
C LYS A 145 22.62 22.09 60.12
N GLU A 146 23.15 22.69 59.06
CA GLU A 146 22.37 23.01 57.85
C GLU A 146 21.87 21.74 57.14
N LYS A 147 22.75 20.74 56.96
CA LYS A 147 22.37 19.44 56.38
C LYS A 147 21.28 18.74 57.18
N ALA A 148 21.35 18.78 58.51
CA ALA A 148 20.32 18.20 59.37
C ALA A 148 18.95 18.89 59.15
N SER A 149 18.94 20.22 59.00
CA SER A 149 17.72 20.96 58.69
C SER A 149 17.13 20.58 57.32
N GLN A 150 17.97 20.40 56.29
CA GLN A 150 17.53 19.95 54.96
C GLN A 150 16.90 18.56 55.01
N LEU A 151 17.52 17.61 55.71
CA LEU A 151 16.97 16.26 55.89
C LEU A 151 15.61 16.28 56.60
N GLN A 152 15.44 17.18 57.57
CA GLN A 152 14.16 17.33 58.26
C GLN A 152 13.05 17.87 57.33
N LYS A 153 13.38 18.77 56.40
CA LYS A 153 12.45 19.25 55.37
C LYS A 153 12.04 18.13 54.42
N ILE A 154 13.02 17.37 53.89
CA ILE A 154 12.75 16.22 53.02
C ILE A 154 11.86 15.20 53.73
N LYS A 155 12.13 14.91 55.01
CA LYS A 155 11.28 14.00 55.80
C LYS A 155 9.85 14.50 55.91
N ALA A 156 9.63 15.80 56.12
CA ALA A 156 8.30 16.39 56.19
C ALA A 156 7.58 16.32 54.82
N GLU A 157 8.27 16.59 53.72
CA GLU A 157 7.73 16.48 52.35
C GLU A 157 7.31 15.05 52.02
N VAL A 158 8.14 14.05 52.38
CA VAL A 158 7.82 12.63 52.19
C VAL A 158 6.61 12.23 53.03
N GLN A 159 6.49 12.72 54.26
CA GLN A 159 5.33 12.45 55.12
C GLN A 159 4.05 13.14 54.62
N ALA A 160 4.16 14.34 54.06
CA ALA A 160 3.04 15.07 53.47
C ALA A 160 2.58 14.47 52.13
N THR A 161 3.49 13.81 51.40
CA THR A 161 3.18 13.14 50.14
C THR A 161 2.41 11.85 50.44
N ASN A 162 1.10 11.88 50.25
CA ASN A 162 0.26 10.71 50.45
C ASN A 162 0.38 9.76 49.25
N LEU A 163 1.39 8.89 49.30
CA LEU A 163 1.64 7.87 48.27
C LEU A 163 0.47 6.88 48.15
N GLU A 164 -0.30 6.70 49.22
CA GLU A 164 -1.45 5.80 49.24
C GLU A 164 -2.61 6.34 48.40
N THR A 165 -2.87 7.66 48.45
CA THR A 165 -3.88 8.27 47.58
C THR A 165 -3.50 8.17 46.11
N PHE A 166 -2.22 8.36 45.76
CA PHE A 166 -1.79 8.18 44.37
C PHE A 166 -1.94 6.74 43.89
N ARG A 167 -1.65 5.73 44.74
CA ARG A 167 -1.89 4.33 44.39
C ARG A 167 -3.37 4.03 44.18
N GLN A 168 -4.24 4.60 45.02
CA GLN A 168 -5.69 4.46 44.88
C GLN A 168 -6.20 5.14 43.60
N GLU A 169 -5.70 6.32 43.25
CA GLU A 169 -6.04 7.00 41.99
C GLU A 169 -5.64 6.20 40.76
N ILE A 170 -4.43 5.62 40.75
CA ILE A 170 -3.96 4.75 39.66
C ILE A 170 -4.87 3.52 39.53
N SER A 171 -5.15 2.84 40.64
CA SER A 171 -6.05 1.66 40.65
C SER A 171 -7.47 2.01 40.15
N ALA A 172 -8.00 3.17 40.55
CA ALA A 172 -9.30 3.64 40.08
C ALA A 172 -9.30 3.95 38.57
N GLN A 173 -8.22 4.54 38.04
CA GLN A 173 -8.07 4.79 36.60
C GLN A 173 -7.93 3.49 35.80
N GLU A 174 -7.18 2.51 36.30
CA GLU A 174 -7.08 1.18 35.68
C GLU A 174 -8.44 0.50 35.61
N ALA A 175 -9.20 0.49 36.72
CA ALA A 175 -10.55 -0.06 36.76
C ALA A 175 -11.51 0.67 35.80
N ALA A 176 -11.35 1.98 35.61
CA ALA A 176 -12.14 2.75 34.66
C ALA A 176 -11.78 2.48 33.18
N LEU A 177 -10.55 2.06 32.90
CA LEU A 177 -10.08 1.74 31.54
C LEU A 177 -10.44 0.31 31.11
N GLU A 178 -10.59 -0.61 32.05
CA GLU A 178 -10.96 -2.01 31.76
C GLU A 178 -12.22 -2.18 30.89
N PRO A 179 -13.36 -1.51 31.14
CA PRO A 179 -14.53 -1.64 30.27
C PRO A 179 -14.28 -1.09 28.86
N GLN A 180 -13.41 -0.08 28.71
CA GLN A 180 -13.04 0.45 27.39
C GLN A 180 -12.22 -0.56 26.59
N ARG A 181 -11.34 -1.31 27.26
CA ARG A 181 -10.58 -2.41 26.63
C ARG A 181 -11.50 -3.54 26.16
N GLN A 182 -12.44 -3.96 27.00
CA GLN A 182 -13.43 -4.99 26.65
C GLN A 182 -14.32 -4.57 25.47
N LEU A 183 -14.74 -3.31 25.44
CA LEU A 183 -15.51 -2.76 24.31
C LEU A 183 -14.69 -2.80 23.01
N LEU A 184 -13.39 -2.47 23.09
CA LEU A 184 -12.50 -2.48 21.94
C LEU A 184 -12.29 -3.89 21.39
N GLU A 185 -12.11 -4.89 22.25
CA GLU A 185 -12.04 -6.31 21.83
C GLU A 185 -13.34 -6.75 21.15
N THR A 186 -14.49 -6.38 21.71
CA THR A 186 -15.80 -6.70 21.13
C THR A 186 -15.95 -6.08 19.73
N LEU A 187 -15.55 -4.82 19.55
CA LEU A 187 -15.58 -4.14 18.25
C LEU A 187 -14.60 -4.76 17.24
N GLN A 188 -13.42 -5.20 17.69
CA GLN A 188 -12.47 -5.91 16.84
C GLN A 188 -13.05 -7.23 16.34
N GLN A 189 -13.73 -7.97 17.20
CA GLN A 189 -14.39 -9.21 16.83
C GLN A 189 -15.55 -8.97 15.85
N GLN A 190 -16.40 -7.98 16.11
CA GLN A 190 -17.47 -7.58 15.19
C GLN A 190 -16.94 -7.17 13.82
N LYS A 191 -15.79 -6.47 13.77
CA LYS A 191 -15.15 -6.12 12.51
C LYS A 191 -14.70 -7.37 11.74
N ALA A 192 -14.08 -8.34 12.41
CA ALA A 192 -13.65 -9.59 11.77
C ALA A 192 -14.85 -10.36 11.20
N ASP A 193 -15.96 -10.44 11.94
CA ASP A 193 -17.19 -11.09 11.48
C ASP A 193 -17.78 -10.40 10.23
N LEU A 194 -17.75 -9.06 10.20
CA LEU A 194 -18.20 -8.29 9.04
C LEU A 194 -17.27 -8.48 7.83
N ASP A 195 -15.96 -8.51 8.02
CA ASP A 195 -14.99 -8.75 6.95
C ASP A 195 -15.19 -10.15 6.34
N GLU A 196 -15.50 -11.16 7.16
CA GLU A 196 -15.85 -12.50 6.67
C GLU A 196 -17.16 -12.51 5.87
N GLN A 197 -18.20 -11.82 6.36
CA GLN A 197 -19.47 -11.67 5.62
C GLN A 197 -19.27 -10.96 4.27
N ILE A 198 -18.46 -9.91 4.23
CA ILE A 198 -18.12 -9.19 2.99
C ILE A 198 -17.42 -10.13 2.01
N ALA A 199 -16.43 -10.92 2.47
CA ALA A 199 -15.74 -11.88 1.63
C ALA A 199 -16.69 -12.96 1.07
N ALA A 200 -17.64 -13.45 1.88
CA ALA A 200 -18.65 -14.39 1.43
C ALA A 200 -19.57 -13.79 0.35
N LEU A 201 -20.03 -12.55 0.54
CA LEU A 201 -20.85 -11.83 -0.44
C LEU A 201 -20.08 -11.57 -1.75
N GLN A 202 -18.80 -11.23 -1.68
CA GLN A 202 -17.96 -11.08 -2.87
C GLN A 202 -17.83 -12.38 -3.65
N ARG A 203 -17.66 -13.52 -2.96
CA ARG A 203 -17.64 -14.86 -3.60
C ARG A 203 -18.97 -15.20 -4.26
N GLN A 204 -20.09 -14.89 -3.61
CA GLN A 204 -21.42 -15.06 -4.22
C GLN A 204 -21.58 -14.17 -5.46
N GLN A 205 -21.13 -12.91 -5.40
CA GLN A 205 -21.20 -11.99 -6.53
C GLN A 205 -20.38 -12.49 -7.72
N THR A 206 -19.18 -13.05 -7.50
CA THR A 206 -18.38 -13.65 -8.57
C THR A 206 -19.05 -14.88 -9.19
N ALA A 207 -19.61 -15.76 -8.37
CA ALA A 207 -20.33 -16.94 -8.85
C ALA A 207 -21.55 -16.56 -9.71
N LEU A 208 -22.36 -15.59 -9.26
CA LEU A 208 -23.51 -15.10 -10.01
C LEU A 208 -23.09 -14.45 -11.34
N LYS A 209 -21.97 -13.71 -11.38
CA LYS A 209 -21.44 -13.16 -12.64
C LYS A 209 -21.06 -14.26 -13.62
N GLU A 210 -20.42 -15.33 -13.15
CA GLU A 210 -20.06 -16.48 -13.99
C GLU A 210 -21.31 -17.21 -14.51
N GLU A 211 -22.34 -17.40 -13.67
CA GLU A 211 -23.62 -17.96 -14.11
C GLU A 211 -24.31 -17.11 -15.18
N ILE A 212 -24.33 -15.78 -15.02
CA ILE A 212 -24.88 -14.87 -16.02
C ILE A 212 -24.14 -15.02 -17.35
N LEU A 213 -22.80 -15.05 -17.33
CA LEU A 213 -22.00 -15.24 -18.55
C LEU A 213 -22.28 -16.61 -19.21
N TYR A 214 -22.44 -17.66 -18.41
CA TYR A 214 -22.83 -18.98 -18.91
C TYR A 214 -24.19 -18.95 -19.60
N TRP A 215 -25.21 -18.34 -18.98
CA TRP A 215 -26.55 -18.25 -19.57
C TRP A 215 -26.58 -17.39 -20.83
N GLN A 216 -25.86 -16.26 -20.86
CA GLN A 216 -25.70 -15.43 -22.05
C GLN A 216 -25.04 -16.21 -23.21
N SER A 217 -23.97 -16.93 -22.93
CA SER A 217 -23.29 -17.77 -23.92
C SER A 217 -24.21 -18.87 -24.46
N ARG A 218 -24.96 -19.53 -23.57
CA ARG A 218 -25.95 -20.55 -23.95
C ARG A 218 -27.06 -19.96 -24.81
N GLN A 219 -27.58 -18.79 -24.46
CA GLN A 219 -28.60 -18.10 -25.24
C GLN A 219 -28.08 -17.79 -26.66
N ASN A 220 -26.90 -17.19 -26.78
CA ASN A 220 -26.29 -16.89 -28.08
C ASN A 220 -26.12 -18.13 -28.95
N ARG A 221 -25.72 -19.26 -28.37
CA ARG A 221 -25.62 -20.55 -29.09
C ARG A 221 -26.98 -21.02 -29.59
N ILE A 222 -28.02 -20.93 -28.77
CA ILE A 222 -29.38 -21.31 -29.16
C ILE A 222 -29.87 -20.41 -30.30
N GLU A 223 -29.71 -19.09 -30.18
CA GLU A 223 -30.08 -18.14 -31.23
C GLU A 223 -29.36 -18.43 -32.55
N THR A 224 -28.05 -18.69 -32.50
CA THR A 224 -27.26 -19.05 -33.69
C THR A 224 -27.76 -20.36 -34.32
N ASN A 225 -28.04 -21.38 -33.49
CA ASN A 225 -28.56 -22.66 -33.98
C ASN A 225 -29.95 -22.51 -34.62
N ILE A 226 -30.83 -21.69 -34.03
CA ILE A 226 -32.15 -21.39 -34.59
C ILE A 226 -31.99 -20.67 -35.93
N GLN A 227 -31.11 -19.66 -36.01
CA GLN A 227 -30.84 -18.95 -37.27
C GLN A 227 -30.34 -19.90 -38.36
N SER A 228 -29.42 -20.82 -38.03
CA SER A 228 -28.94 -21.84 -38.97
C SER A 228 -30.08 -22.76 -39.43
N ALA A 229 -30.87 -23.29 -38.50
CA ALA A 229 -32.00 -24.17 -38.83
C ALA A 229 -33.06 -23.46 -39.69
N VAL A 230 -33.34 -22.19 -39.41
CA VAL A 230 -34.25 -21.37 -40.24
C VAL A 230 -33.67 -21.17 -41.64
N SER A 231 -32.37 -20.89 -41.77
CA SER A 231 -31.69 -20.76 -43.06
C SER A 231 -31.73 -22.06 -43.87
N GLU A 232 -31.50 -23.20 -43.22
CA GLU A 232 -31.61 -24.52 -43.83
C GLU A 232 -33.04 -24.79 -44.30
N LEU A 233 -34.05 -24.51 -43.47
CA LEU A 233 -35.46 -24.67 -43.84
C LEU A 233 -35.87 -23.76 -45.00
N MET A 234 -35.41 -22.50 -45.03
CA MET A 234 -35.64 -21.61 -46.17
C MET A 234 -35.06 -22.20 -47.45
N THR A 235 -33.82 -22.72 -47.38
CA THR A 235 -33.15 -23.34 -48.53
C THR A 235 -33.90 -24.59 -49.01
N LEU A 236 -34.29 -25.48 -48.10
CA LEU A 236 -35.07 -26.68 -48.42
C LEU A 236 -36.45 -26.33 -49.01
N THR A 237 -37.13 -25.33 -48.45
CA THR A 237 -38.43 -24.87 -48.94
C THR A 237 -38.31 -24.28 -50.35
N GLN A 238 -37.28 -23.47 -50.59
CA GLN A 238 -37.00 -22.90 -51.91
C GLN A 238 -36.68 -24.01 -52.93
N GLN A 239 -35.85 -24.99 -52.56
CA GLN A 239 -35.57 -26.16 -53.42
C GLN A 239 -36.83 -26.99 -53.71
N GLN A 240 -37.70 -27.21 -52.72
CA GLN A 240 -38.98 -27.90 -52.94
C GLN A 240 -39.90 -27.11 -53.86
N ARG A 241 -39.97 -25.78 -53.69
CA ARG A 241 -40.75 -24.90 -54.57
C ARG A 241 -40.24 -24.96 -56.01
N GLU A 242 -38.94 -24.93 -56.23
CA GLU A 242 -38.32 -25.05 -57.56
C GLU A 242 -38.66 -26.41 -58.19
N ARG A 243 -38.50 -27.51 -57.45
CA ARG A 243 -38.87 -28.85 -57.93
C ARG A 243 -40.35 -28.96 -58.28
N LEU A 244 -41.24 -28.47 -57.41
CA LEU A 244 -42.68 -28.47 -57.68
C LEU A 244 -43.03 -27.61 -58.89
N SER A 245 -42.41 -26.44 -59.03
CA SER A 245 -42.59 -25.57 -60.19
C SER A 245 -42.14 -26.27 -61.48
N GLU A 246 -41.02 -26.98 -61.45
CA GLU A 246 -40.51 -27.75 -62.58
C GLU A 246 -41.50 -28.88 -62.95
N VAL A 247 -41.92 -29.69 -61.98
CA VAL A 247 -42.90 -30.78 -62.20
C VAL A 247 -44.23 -30.23 -62.74
N LEU A 248 -44.76 -29.15 -62.15
CA LEU A 248 -46.00 -28.53 -62.63
C LEU A 248 -45.85 -27.98 -64.04
N SER A 249 -44.70 -27.39 -64.39
CA SER A 249 -44.46 -26.89 -65.75
C SER A 249 -44.39 -28.02 -66.78
N GLN A 250 -43.80 -29.16 -66.42
CA GLN A 250 -43.77 -30.35 -67.28
C GLN A 250 -45.17 -30.92 -67.48
N GLU A 251 -45.96 -31.04 -66.41
CA GLU A 251 -47.33 -31.58 -66.49
C GLU A 251 -48.25 -30.66 -67.29
N LEU A 252 -48.11 -29.34 -67.13
CA LEU A 252 -48.81 -28.36 -67.97
C LEU A 252 -48.44 -28.50 -69.45
N ALA A 253 -47.16 -28.68 -69.77
CA ALA A 253 -46.73 -28.91 -71.16
C ALA A 253 -47.31 -30.22 -71.74
N ILE A 254 -47.42 -31.29 -70.93
CA ILE A 254 -48.06 -32.54 -71.33
C ILE A 254 -49.55 -32.32 -71.61
N LEU A 255 -50.26 -31.60 -70.72
CA LEU A 255 -51.68 -31.30 -70.89
C LEU A 255 -51.94 -30.42 -72.11
N GLU A 256 -51.10 -29.41 -72.35
CA GLU A 256 -51.16 -28.59 -73.57
C GLU A 256 -50.97 -29.46 -74.82
N GLN A 257 -49.98 -30.36 -74.82
CA GLN A 257 -49.78 -31.28 -75.94
C GLN A 257 -50.98 -32.23 -76.15
N GLN A 258 -51.60 -32.72 -75.07
CA GLN A 258 -52.81 -33.54 -75.16
C GLN A 258 -53.99 -32.75 -75.74
N ARG A 259 -54.17 -31.51 -75.29
CA ARG A 259 -55.19 -30.60 -75.81
C ARG A 259 -55.01 -30.35 -77.31
N ASP A 260 -53.78 -30.11 -77.76
CA ASP A 260 -53.50 -29.90 -79.18
C ASP A 260 -53.80 -31.15 -80.02
N ARG A 261 -53.50 -32.35 -79.50
CA ARG A 261 -53.87 -33.62 -80.16
C ARG A 261 -55.38 -33.80 -80.27
N LEU A 262 -56.13 -33.48 -79.21
CA LEU A 262 -57.59 -33.55 -79.22
C LEU A 262 -58.18 -32.56 -80.23
N ALA A 263 -57.67 -31.33 -80.28
CA ALA A 263 -58.10 -30.35 -81.28
C ALA A 263 -57.82 -30.84 -82.71
N HIS A 264 -56.69 -31.52 -82.94
CA HIS A 264 -56.40 -32.13 -84.24
C HIS A 264 -57.38 -33.27 -84.57
N GLN A 265 -57.71 -34.14 -83.61
CA GLN A 265 -58.72 -35.18 -83.78
C GLN A 265 -60.11 -34.62 -84.09
N GLU A 266 -60.54 -33.56 -83.40
CA GLU A 266 -61.83 -32.90 -83.69
C GLU A 266 -61.86 -32.38 -85.14
N GLN A 267 -60.74 -31.83 -85.62
CA GLN A 267 -60.61 -31.36 -86.99
C GLN A 267 -60.67 -32.51 -88.01
N GLU A 268 -60.02 -33.64 -87.74
CA GLU A 268 -60.11 -34.86 -88.56
C GLU A 268 -61.53 -35.42 -88.58
N TYR A 269 -62.21 -35.46 -87.43
CA TYR A 269 -63.61 -35.89 -87.32
C TYR A 269 -64.54 -35.00 -88.16
N HIS A 270 -64.36 -33.67 -88.12
CA HIS A 270 -65.12 -32.75 -88.95
C HIS A 270 -64.88 -32.97 -90.45
N GLN A 271 -63.65 -33.24 -90.87
CA GLN A 271 -63.35 -33.57 -92.27
C GLN A 271 -64.00 -34.89 -92.70
N ALA A 272 -63.93 -35.93 -91.86
CA ALA A 272 -64.59 -37.21 -92.13
C ALA A 272 -66.11 -37.06 -92.24
N GLN A 273 -66.72 -36.23 -91.37
CA GLN A 273 -68.15 -35.93 -91.43
C GLN A 273 -68.55 -35.21 -92.73
N GLN A 274 -67.76 -34.24 -93.18
CA GLN A 274 -67.98 -33.57 -94.47
C GLN A 274 -67.87 -34.54 -95.65
N GLN A 275 -66.90 -35.46 -95.62
CA GLN A 275 -66.75 -36.49 -96.65
C GLN A 275 -67.95 -37.46 -96.68
N LEU A 276 -68.44 -37.87 -95.51
CA LEU A 276 -69.65 -38.69 -95.37
C LEU A 276 -70.89 -38.00 -95.94
N GLN A 277 -71.04 -36.71 -95.66
CA GLN A 277 -72.15 -35.92 -96.18
C GLN A 277 -72.10 -35.84 -97.71
N LYS A 278 -70.91 -35.61 -98.29
CA LYS A 278 -70.69 -35.61 -99.74
C LYS A 278 -70.96 -36.98 -100.39
N ALA A 279 -70.52 -38.07 -99.76
CA ALA A 279 -70.81 -39.42 -100.21
C ALA A 279 -72.32 -39.74 -100.17
N THR A 280 -73.04 -39.18 -99.19
CA THR A 280 -74.49 -39.32 -99.06
C THR A 280 -75.23 -38.57 -100.18
N GLU A 281 -74.79 -37.35 -100.50
CA GLU A 281 -75.31 -36.59 -101.64
C GLU A 281 -75.06 -37.29 -102.98
N ASP A 282 -73.87 -37.84 -103.19
CA ASP A 282 -73.54 -38.60 -104.40
C ASP A 282 -74.35 -39.90 -104.49
N PHE A 283 -74.60 -40.58 -103.36
CA PHE A 283 -75.48 -41.74 -103.31
C PHE A 283 -76.94 -41.38 -103.65
N GLN A 284 -77.45 -40.25 -103.16
CA GLN A 284 -78.80 -39.77 -103.52
C GLN A 284 -78.91 -39.42 -105.01
N LYS A 285 -77.88 -38.79 -105.60
CA LYS A 285 -77.82 -38.57 -107.06
C LYS A 285 -77.87 -39.88 -107.82
N TYR A 286 -77.06 -40.86 -107.41
CA TYR A 286 -77.07 -42.19 -108.02
C TYR A 286 -78.45 -42.86 -107.93
N GLN A 287 -79.11 -42.76 -106.76
CA GLN A 287 -80.46 -43.27 -106.53
C GLN A 287 -81.49 -42.59 -107.45
N SER A 288 -81.44 -41.26 -107.59
CA SER A 288 -82.35 -40.54 -108.49
C SER A 288 -82.18 -40.93 -109.96
N ALA A 289 -80.93 -41.08 -110.42
CA ALA A 289 -80.62 -41.50 -111.79
C ALA A 289 -81.10 -42.94 -112.06
N THR A 290 -80.98 -43.85 -111.09
CA THR A 290 -81.53 -45.21 -111.23
C THR A 290 -83.05 -45.21 -111.26
N GLN A 291 -83.70 -44.33 -110.50
CA GLN A 291 -85.16 -44.17 -110.52
C GLN A 291 -85.65 -43.62 -111.86
N GLU A 292 -84.96 -42.64 -112.45
CA GLU A 292 -85.25 -42.12 -113.80
C GLU A 292 -85.14 -43.21 -114.87
N ILE A 293 -84.06 -44.01 -114.83
CA ILE A 293 -83.87 -45.15 -115.75
C ILE A 293 -84.99 -46.18 -115.57
N LEU A 294 -85.37 -46.51 -114.33
CA LEU A 294 -86.50 -47.41 -114.04
C LEU A 294 -87.81 -46.87 -114.61
N THR A 295 -88.04 -45.56 -114.55
CA THR A 295 -89.25 -44.93 -115.08
C THR A 295 -89.26 -44.93 -116.61
N ALA A 296 -88.11 -44.69 -117.24
CA ALA A 296 -87.93 -44.81 -118.69
C ALA A 296 -88.17 -46.25 -119.19
N ILE A 297 -87.65 -47.26 -118.47
CA ILE A 297 -87.89 -48.68 -118.76
C ILE A 297 -89.38 -49.02 -118.59
N LYS A 298 -90.05 -48.51 -117.55
CA LYS A 298 -91.49 -48.75 -117.33
C LYS A 298 -92.36 -48.16 -118.43
N ASN A 299 -92.01 -46.96 -118.91
CA ASN A 299 -92.67 -46.31 -120.05
C ASN A 299 -92.43 -47.07 -121.36
N HIS A 300 -91.21 -47.58 -121.57
CA HIS A 300 -90.89 -48.43 -122.73
C HIS A 300 -91.71 -49.73 -122.71
N TYR A 301 -91.79 -50.38 -121.54
CA TYR A 301 -92.56 -51.61 -121.33
C TYR A 301 -94.07 -51.39 -121.52
N GLN A 302 -94.60 -50.21 -121.19
CA GLN A 302 -96.00 -49.86 -121.44
C GLN A 302 -96.28 -49.54 -122.92
N SER A 303 -95.34 -48.90 -123.63
CA SER A 303 -95.42 -48.73 -125.11
C SER A 303 -95.35 -50.06 -125.85
N ASP A 304 -94.50 -51.00 -125.41
CA ASP A 304 -94.40 -52.34 -126.01
C ASP A 304 -95.66 -53.19 -125.75
N ARG A 305 -96.38 -52.93 -124.65
CA ARG A 305 -97.63 -53.61 -124.31
C ARG A 305 -98.81 -53.18 -125.20
N ASP A 306 -98.83 -51.93 -125.68
CA ASP A 306 -99.89 -51.42 -126.56
C ASP A 306 -99.68 -51.79 -128.04
N LEU A 307 -98.43 -52.06 -128.46
CA LEU A 307 -98.10 -52.59 -129.80
C LEU A 307 -98.39 -54.10 -129.96
N GLY A 308 -98.52 -54.85 -128.86
CA GLY A 308 -98.73 -56.32 -128.87
C GLY A 308 -100.17 -56.80 -129.12
N ARG A 309 -101.10 -55.93 -129.54
CA ARG A 309 -102.54 -56.28 -129.71
C ARG A 309 -102.95 -56.67 -131.15
N LEU A 310 -102.02 -56.73 -132.10
CA LEU A 310 -102.28 -57.11 -133.51
C LEU A 310 -101.16 -58.05 -134.02
N LEU A 311 -101.53 -59.32 -134.26
CA LEU A 311 -100.83 -60.42 -135.00
C LEU A 311 -99.98 -61.44 -134.19
N PRO A 312 -99.89 -62.71 -134.65
CA PRO A 312 -99.84 -63.90 -133.79
C PRO A 312 -98.47 -64.61 -133.70
N VAL A 313 -98.11 -64.94 -132.45
CA VAL A 313 -97.43 -66.12 -131.86
C VAL A 313 -96.08 -66.63 -132.43
N ASP A 314 -95.08 -66.76 -131.54
CA ASP A 314 -94.39 -68.04 -131.28
C ASP A 314 -93.76 -68.10 -129.85
N HIS A 315 -94.50 -68.67 -128.88
CA HIS A 315 -94.14 -68.69 -127.47
C HIS A 315 -92.98 -69.63 -127.10
N GLN A 316 -92.57 -70.55 -127.97
CA GLN A 316 -91.52 -71.53 -127.62
C GLN A 316 -90.09 -70.96 -127.66
N LYS A 317 -89.86 -69.86 -128.39
CA LYS A 317 -88.55 -69.20 -128.46
C LYS A 317 -88.29 -68.28 -127.27
N VAL A 318 -89.35 -67.69 -126.70
CA VAL A 318 -89.28 -66.77 -125.54
C VAL A 318 -88.87 -67.51 -124.28
N ASP A 319 -89.39 -68.73 -124.06
CA ASP A 319 -89.01 -69.56 -122.90
C ASP A 319 -87.53 -70.00 -122.92
N SER A 320 -86.92 -70.12 -124.11
CA SER A 320 -85.49 -70.44 -124.23
C SER A 320 -84.57 -69.26 -123.87
N LEU A 321 -85.04 -68.02 -124.10
CA LEU A 321 -84.29 -66.81 -123.78
C LEU A 321 -84.42 -66.42 -122.29
N ILE A 322 -85.57 -66.71 -121.67
CA ILE A 322 -85.78 -66.47 -120.22
C ILE A 322 -84.91 -67.41 -119.37
N ARG A 323 -84.71 -68.67 -119.78
CA ARG A 323 -83.77 -69.59 -119.10
C ARG A 323 -82.31 -69.12 -119.18
N ASN A 324 -81.88 -68.64 -120.35
CA ASN A 324 -80.52 -68.13 -120.54
C ASN A 324 -80.24 -66.88 -119.68
N ALA A 325 -81.23 -65.99 -119.52
CA ALA A 325 -81.08 -64.81 -118.66
C ALA A 325 -80.99 -65.17 -117.16
N GLN A 326 -81.65 -66.26 -116.73
CA GLN A 326 -81.56 -66.74 -115.34
C GLN A 326 -80.19 -67.35 -115.02
N GLU A 327 -79.59 -68.11 -115.96
CA GLU A 327 -78.24 -68.67 -115.77
C GLU A 327 -77.15 -67.58 -115.70
N VAL A 328 -77.27 -66.50 -116.49
CA VAL A 328 -76.30 -65.39 -116.47
C VAL A 328 -76.39 -64.57 -115.18
N LEU A 329 -77.59 -64.42 -114.59
CA LEU A 329 -77.76 -63.72 -113.31
C LEU A 329 -77.18 -64.52 -112.13
N GLU A 330 -77.30 -65.85 -112.12
CA GLU A 330 -76.65 -66.70 -111.12
C GLU A 330 -75.12 -66.64 -111.19
N THR A 331 -74.54 -66.46 -112.40
CA THR A 331 -73.08 -66.33 -112.55
C THR A 331 -72.57 -65.00 -111.99
N ILE A 332 -73.33 -63.90 -112.19
CA ILE A 332 -72.97 -62.57 -111.67
C ILE A 332 -73.10 -62.53 -110.13
N ASP A 333 -74.11 -63.18 -109.55
CA ASP A 333 -74.25 -63.27 -108.08
C ASP A 333 -73.13 -64.11 -107.44
N GLN A 334 -72.64 -65.15 -108.13
CA GLN A 334 -71.44 -65.89 -107.69
C GLN A 334 -70.17 -65.03 -107.77
N GLU A 335 -69.97 -64.24 -108.83
CA GLU A 335 -68.80 -63.37 -108.93
C GLU A 335 -68.80 -62.26 -107.88
N LEU A 336 -69.97 -61.70 -107.53
CA LEU A 336 -70.12 -60.73 -106.44
C LEU A 336 -69.86 -61.35 -105.05
N ALA A 337 -70.27 -62.60 -104.82
CA ALA A 337 -69.96 -63.32 -103.58
C ALA A 337 -68.46 -63.62 -103.44
N VAL A 338 -67.77 -63.96 -104.54
CA VAL A 338 -66.32 -64.17 -104.56
C VAL A 338 -65.54 -62.86 -104.39
N ALA A 339 -66.03 -61.75 -104.94
CA ALA A 339 -65.44 -60.43 -104.72
C ALA A 339 -65.56 -59.97 -103.25
N ARG A 340 -66.68 -60.26 -102.58
CA ARG A 340 -66.86 -59.97 -101.15
C ARG A 340 -65.94 -60.81 -100.25
N SER A 341 -65.72 -62.09 -100.53
CA SER A 341 -64.83 -62.93 -99.72
C SER A 341 -63.35 -62.55 -99.87
N LYS A 342 -62.92 -62.07 -101.06
CA LYS A 342 -61.56 -61.51 -101.26
C LYS A 342 -61.34 -60.19 -100.53
N HIS A 343 -62.38 -59.37 -100.35
CA HIS A 343 -62.26 -58.08 -99.66
C HIS A 343 -62.16 -58.25 -98.12
N GLU A 344 -62.78 -59.27 -97.55
CA GLU A 344 -62.65 -59.60 -96.11
C GLU A 344 -61.30 -60.24 -95.74
N GLN A 345 -60.60 -60.89 -96.68
CA GLN A 345 -59.26 -61.48 -96.45
C GLN A 345 -58.09 -60.50 -96.63
N THR A 346 -58.32 -59.27 -97.13
CA THR A 346 -57.26 -58.26 -97.36
C THR A 346 -57.23 -57.12 -96.33
N GLN A 347 -58.03 -57.16 -95.27
CA GLN A 347 -57.88 -56.24 -94.13
C GLN A 347 -56.98 -56.83 -93.03
N PRO A 348 -55.82 -56.25 -92.74
CA PRO A 348 -54.96 -56.70 -91.65
C PRO A 348 -55.62 -56.43 -90.28
N LYS A 349 -55.88 -57.50 -89.53
CA LYS A 349 -56.13 -57.43 -88.08
C LYS A 349 -54.85 -57.00 -87.36
N ASN A 350 -54.67 -55.70 -87.14
CA ASN A 350 -53.81 -55.24 -86.06
C ASN A 350 -54.55 -55.44 -84.73
N ARG A 351 -54.19 -56.53 -84.04
CA ARG A 351 -54.55 -56.76 -82.64
C ARG A 351 -53.81 -55.74 -81.78
N PHE A 352 -54.55 -54.83 -81.18
CA PHE A 352 -54.18 -54.24 -79.89
C PHE A 352 -54.44 -55.29 -78.80
N PHE A 353 -53.44 -55.54 -77.95
CA PHE A 353 -53.64 -56.11 -76.63
C PHE A 353 -53.35 -55.02 -75.60
N PHE A 354 -54.22 -55.00 -74.59
CA PHE A 354 -54.26 -54.12 -73.43
C PHE A 354 -52.97 -54.10 -72.62
#